data_AF-A0A4Z1AEE5-F1
#
_entry.id   AF-A0A4Z1AEE5-F1
#
_cell.length_a   1.000
_cell.length_b   1.000
_cell.length_c   1.000
_cell.angle_alpha   90.00
_cell.angle_beta   90.00
_cell.angle_gamma   90.00
#
_symmetry.space_group_name_H-M   'P 1'
#
loop_
_entity.id
_entity.type
_entity.pdbx_description
1 polymer ?
#
loop_
_entity_poly.entity_id
_entity_poly.type
_entity_poly.pdbx_seq_one_letter_code
_entity_poly.pdbx_strand_id
1 'polypeptide(L)'
;MSTTQYFYIDPKVFLNLPGLFASKRSGVQLVFNEPAYGYVRYLELEGYIPSGFSNFIQKSIQDRIIIYTDDILNLRPYSDSEYIQFFPLSIAKSKSNYPGITLVTDDSIFNDHLPLYNIKTIGSKEFSKKFLDNEIEGPRNNEKESIDLSRKKSIGSKLTFLYGLLVGIFFGFSMFIYHWIILNVNRIVLILCALLLSYLMFVLRDRKRRAYGVAEVVVGFSTILTSFQSISDINASTSSVLSALAGIYVIIRGLDNIDGTMKYSSLNSFWNCFFFRKKKVQE
;
A
#
# COMPACT_ATOMS: atom_id res chain seq x y z
N MET A 1 32.88 -30.33 -1.50
CA MET A 1 31.51 -29.81 -1.72
C MET A 1 31.26 -28.77 -0.64
N SER A 2 30.94 -27.52 -0.99
CA SER A 2 30.57 -26.52 0.00
C SER A 2 29.19 -26.86 0.56
N THR A 3 29.08 -26.98 1.88
CA THR A 3 27.79 -27.21 2.56
C THR A 3 27.01 -25.90 2.57
N THR A 4 25.89 -25.84 1.85
CA THR A 4 24.97 -24.69 1.89
C THR A 4 24.42 -24.50 3.30
N GLN A 5 24.53 -23.28 3.83
CA GLN A 5 23.95 -22.92 5.13
C GLN A 5 22.59 -22.23 4.93
N TYR A 6 21.60 -22.64 5.72
CA TYR A 6 20.25 -22.08 5.69
C TYR A 6 20.02 -21.24 6.94
N PHE A 7 19.66 -19.97 6.75
CA PHE A 7 19.30 -19.07 7.85
C PHE A 7 17.84 -18.68 7.73
N TYR A 8 17.08 -18.97 8.77
CA TYR A 8 15.72 -18.47 8.90
C TYR A 8 15.78 -17.08 9.53
N ILE A 9 15.19 -16.06 8.91
CA ILE A 9 15.35 -14.69 9.38
C ILE A 9 14.07 -14.21 10.06
N ASP A 10 14.18 -13.80 11.32
CA ASP A 10 13.13 -13.07 12.01
C ASP A 10 12.88 -11.71 11.30
N PRO A 11 11.62 -11.36 10.95
CA PRO A 11 11.25 -10.04 10.45
C PRO A 11 11.88 -8.87 11.20
N LYS A 12 11.98 -8.92 12.53
CA LYS A 12 12.57 -7.84 13.33
C LYS A 12 14.05 -7.66 13.00
N VAL A 13 14.79 -8.76 12.83
CA VAL A 13 16.19 -8.70 12.39
C VAL A 13 16.29 -8.21 10.96
N PHE A 14 15.37 -8.66 10.09
CA PHE A 14 15.32 -8.22 8.69
C PHE A 14 15.14 -6.70 8.58
N LEU A 15 14.26 -6.12 9.39
CA LEU A 15 13.99 -4.69 9.45
C LEU A 15 15.17 -3.87 9.99
N ASN A 16 15.97 -4.45 10.89
CA ASN A 16 17.14 -3.79 11.46
C ASN A 16 18.37 -3.84 10.53
N LEU A 17 18.43 -4.81 9.60
CA LEU A 17 19.59 -5.04 8.74
C LEU A 17 19.25 -5.10 7.23
N PRO A 18 18.46 -4.17 6.66
CA PRO A 18 17.98 -4.28 5.28
C PRO A 18 19.11 -4.32 4.24
N GLY A 19 20.22 -3.62 4.50
CA GLY A 19 21.39 -3.60 3.60
C GLY A 19 22.08 -4.96 3.46
N LEU A 20 21.99 -5.81 4.49
CA LEU A 20 22.62 -7.13 4.48
C LEU A 20 21.92 -8.07 3.48
N PHE A 21 20.61 -7.89 3.31
CA PHE A 21 19.74 -8.68 2.43
C PHE A 21 19.73 -8.23 0.98
N ALA A 22 20.28 -7.04 0.68
CA ALA A 22 20.41 -6.55 -0.70
C ALA A 22 21.57 -7.20 -1.46
N SER A 23 22.50 -7.87 -0.77
CA SER A 23 23.66 -8.51 -1.38
C SER A 23 23.43 -10.00 -1.64
N LYS A 24 23.59 -10.44 -2.88
CA LYS A 24 23.57 -11.88 -3.22
C LYS A 24 24.90 -12.49 -2.77
N ARG A 25 24.85 -13.55 -1.94
CA ARG A 25 26.04 -14.25 -1.46
C ARG A 25 26.00 -15.73 -1.83
N SER A 26 27.14 -16.27 -2.25
CA SER A 26 27.28 -17.69 -2.54
C SER A 26 27.31 -18.49 -1.22
N GLY A 27 26.70 -19.67 -1.23
CA GLY A 27 26.76 -20.61 -0.09
C GLY A 27 25.81 -20.30 1.09
N VAL A 28 25.16 -19.13 1.10
CA VAL A 28 24.14 -18.77 2.10
C VAL A 28 22.78 -18.69 1.43
N GLN A 29 21.80 -19.39 1.99
CA GLN A 29 20.41 -19.25 1.59
C GLN A 29 19.57 -18.77 2.76
N LEU A 30 18.82 -17.70 2.53
CA LEU A 30 17.92 -17.14 3.51
C LEU A 30 16.56 -17.79 3.34
N VAL A 31 15.91 -18.14 4.43
CA VAL A 31 14.58 -18.73 4.42
C VAL A 31 13.64 -17.72 5.07
N PHE A 32 12.57 -17.40 4.36
CA PHE A 32 11.54 -16.47 4.81
C PHE A 32 10.19 -17.10 4.50
N ASN A 33 9.30 -17.14 5.49
CA ASN A 33 8.05 -17.88 5.39
C ASN A 33 6.83 -16.95 5.31
N GLU A 34 5.66 -17.58 5.24
CA GLU A 34 4.35 -16.94 5.18
C GLU A 34 4.05 -16.06 6.40
N PRO A 35 4.16 -16.56 7.65
CA PRO A 35 4.07 -15.74 8.85
C PRO A 35 5.00 -14.52 8.89
N ALA A 36 6.29 -14.68 8.54
CA ALA A 36 7.24 -13.57 8.54
C ALA A 36 6.85 -12.49 7.52
N TYR A 37 6.45 -12.89 6.32
CA TYR A 37 6.02 -11.95 5.29
C TYR A 37 4.69 -11.28 5.64
N GLY A 38 3.71 -12.04 6.14
CA GLY A 38 2.44 -11.49 6.58
C GLY A 38 2.62 -10.49 7.73
N TYR A 39 3.57 -10.75 8.64
CA TYR A 39 3.94 -9.81 9.70
C TYR A 39 4.62 -8.54 9.17
N VAL A 40 5.56 -8.66 8.22
CA VAL A 40 6.15 -7.47 7.57
C VAL A 40 5.07 -6.64 6.86
N ARG A 41 4.14 -7.31 6.16
CA ARG A 41 3.03 -6.64 5.48
C ARG A 41 2.10 -5.95 6.48
N TYR A 42 1.82 -6.57 7.62
CA TYR A 42 1.09 -5.94 8.72
C TYR A 42 1.79 -4.66 9.19
N LEU A 43 3.09 -4.73 9.48
CA LEU A 43 3.88 -3.57 9.91
C LEU A 43 3.88 -2.44 8.86
N GLU A 44 3.90 -2.79 7.57
CA GLU A 44 3.81 -1.82 6.48
C GLU A 44 2.43 -1.14 6.42
N LEU A 45 1.35 -1.92 6.59
CA LEU A 45 -0.02 -1.41 6.59
C LEU A 45 -0.31 -0.48 7.77
N GLU A 46 0.23 -0.78 8.94
CA GLU A 46 0.15 0.07 10.14
C GLU A 46 1.09 1.29 10.08
N GLY A 47 2.00 1.31 9.09
CA GLY A 47 2.96 2.40 8.90
C GLY A 47 4.09 2.42 9.92
N TYR A 48 4.44 1.26 10.50
CA TYR A 48 5.64 1.10 11.32
C TYR A 48 6.91 1.03 10.45
N ILE A 49 6.77 0.61 9.19
CA ILE A 49 7.88 0.51 8.23
C ILE A 49 7.53 1.23 6.91
N PRO A 50 8.54 1.64 6.10
CA PRO A 50 8.29 2.36 4.85
C PRO A 50 7.45 1.56 3.85
N SER A 51 6.54 2.24 3.14
CA SER A 51 5.80 1.62 2.04
C SER A 51 6.72 1.16 0.91
N GLY A 52 6.47 -0.01 0.35
CA GLY A 52 7.27 -0.68 -0.68
C GLY A 52 8.23 -1.74 -0.12
N PHE A 53 8.29 -1.92 1.20
CA PHE A 53 9.21 -2.89 1.81
C PHE A 53 8.81 -4.35 1.53
N SER A 54 7.51 -4.68 1.53
CA SER A 54 7.04 -6.00 1.07
C SER A 54 7.43 -6.29 -0.39
N ASN A 55 7.37 -5.29 -1.28
CA ASN A 55 7.81 -5.45 -2.67
C ASN A 55 9.32 -5.72 -2.77
N PHE A 56 10.13 -5.10 -1.91
CA PHE A 56 11.55 -5.40 -1.82
C PHE A 56 11.79 -6.87 -1.44
N ILE A 57 11.08 -7.38 -0.42
CA ILE A 57 11.16 -8.80 -0.05
C ILE A 57 10.73 -9.70 -1.21
N GLN A 58 9.62 -9.38 -1.87
CA GLN A 58 9.12 -10.17 -3.01
C GLN A 58 10.14 -10.21 -4.16
N LYS A 59 10.81 -9.10 -4.43
CA LYS A 59 11.90 -9.04 -5.42
C LYS A 59 13.09 -9.90 -4.97
N SER A 60 13.50 -9.83 -3.71
CA SER A 60 14.57 -10.67 -3.16
C SER A 60 14.24 -12.17 -3.20
N ILE A 61 12.98 -12.54 -3.02
CA ILE A 61 12.48 -13.91 -3.23
C ILE A 61 12.63 -14.31 -4.71
N GLN A 62 12.18 -13.46 -5.64
CA GLN A 62 12.30 -13.71 -7.08
C GLN A 62 13.75 -13.88 -7.53
N ASP A 63 14.67 -13.08 -6.96
CA ASP A 63 16.10 -13.15 -7.23
C ASP A 63 16.79 -14.37 -6.58
N ARG A 64 16.00 -15.24 -5.92
CA ARG A 64 16.41 -16.45 -5.19
C ARG A 64 17.40 -16.17 -4.07
N ILE A 65 17.37 -14.96 -3.52
CA ILE A 65 18.11 -14.60 -2.31
C ILE A 65 17.41 -15.22 -1.09
N ILE A 66 16.08 -15.39 -1.20
CA ILE A 66 15.20 -15.91 -0.15
C ILE A 66 14.42 -17.12 -0.69
N ILE A 67 14.49 -18.25 0.00
CA ILE A 67 13.62 -19.41 -0.22
C ILE A 67 12.34 -19.23 0.58
N TYR A 68 11.21 -19.41 -0.09
CA TYR A 68 9.88 -19.28 0.48
C TYR A 68 9.21 -20.65 0.61
N THR A 69 8.57 -20.90 1.75
CA THR A 69 8.18 -22.27 2.13
C THR A 69 6.70 -22.62 1.93
N ASP A 70 5.82 -21.66 1.62
CA ASP A 70 4.38 -21.89 1.45
C ASP A 70 3.76 -20.98 0.34
N ASP A 71 2.49 -21.17 -0.03
CA ASP A 71 1.86 -20.42 -1.14
C ASP A 71 1.62 -18.93 -0.80
N ILE A 72 2.33 -18.02 -1.46
CA ILE A 72 2.28 -16.54 -1.25
C ILE A 72 0.90 -15.95 -1.58
N LEU A 73 0.10 -16.64 -2.39
CA LEU A 73 -1.04 -16.04 -3.08
C LEU A 73 -2.21 -15.64 -2.15
N ASN A 74 -2.23 -16.10 -0.89
CA ASN A 74 -3.31 -15.81 0.08
C ASN A 74 -2.83 -15.24 1.43
N LEU A 75 -1.73 -14.49 1.42
CA LEU A 75 -1.14 -13.89 2.63
C LEU A 75 -2.07 -12.87 3.31
N ARG A 76 -2.60 -13.24 4.49
CA ARG A 76 -3.23 -12.30 5.43
C ARG A 76 -2.16 -11.67 6.33
N PRO A 77 -2.33 -10.40 6.77
CA PRO A 77 -1.47 -9.83 7.80
C PRO A 77 -1.62 -10.62 9.12
N TYR A 78 -0.52 -10.83 9.82
CA TYR A 78 -0.50 -11.44 11.15
C TYR A 78 -0.24 -10.36 12.21
N SER A 79 -1.02 -10.35 13.28
CA SER A 79 -0.72 -9.52 14.47
C SER A 79 0.52 -10.05 15.20
N ASP A 80 1.07 -9.27 16.14
CA ASP A 80 2.17 -9.69 17.01
C ASP A 80 1.87 -11.01 17.74
N SER A 81 0.65 -11.15 18.27
CA SER A 81 0.25 -12.35 19.01
C SER A 81 0.15 -13.59 18.11
N GLU A 82 -0.44 -13.44 16.92
CA GLU A 82 -0.50 -14.54 15.94
C GLU A 82 0.91 -14.89 15.44
N TYR A 83 1.76 -13.89 15.18
CA TYR A 83 3.14 -14.11 14.77
C TYR A 83 3.90 -14.94 15.81
N ILE A 84 3.85 -14.57 17.09
CA ILE A 84 4.52 -15.31 18.18
C ILE A 84 4.03 -16.77 18.23
N GLN A 85 2.74 -17.01 17.98
CA GLN A 85 2.15 -18.35 18.01
C GLN A 85 2.55 -19.21 16.80
N PHE A 86 2.49 -18.67 15.58
CA PHE A 86 2.67 -19.45 14.35
C PHE A 86 4.14 -19.54 13.91
N PHE A 87 4.97 -18.57 14.30
CA PHE A 87 6.36 -18.50 13.85
C PHE A 87 7.19 -19.73 14.26
N PRO A 88 7.19 -20.22 15.52
CA PRO A 88 7.92 -21.42 15.89
C PRO A 88 7.51 -22.68 15.10
N LEU A 89 6.21 -22.87 14.88
CA LEU A 89 5.65 -24.01 14.14
C LEU A 89 6.14 -24.02 12.69
N SER A 90 6.19 -22.84 12.07
CA SER A 90 6.63 -22.70 10.69
C SER A 90 8.14 -22.98 10.51
N ILE A 91 8.97 -22.66 11.49
CA ILE A 91 10.40 -23.02 11.49
C ILE A 91 10.55 -24.53 11.64
N ALA A 92 9.79 -25.13 12.57
CA ALA A 92 9.83 -26.57 12.79
C ALA A 92 9.43 -27.34 11.50
N LYS A 93 8.41 -26.89 10.78
CA LYS A 93 8.03 -27.42 9.45
C LYS A 93 9.16 -27.22 8.43
N SER A 94 9.82 -26.06 8.44
CA SER A 94 10.92 -25.78 7.51
C SER A 94 12.15 -26.65 7.77
N LYS A 95 12.39 -27.07 9.01
CA LYS A 95 13.52 -27.92 9.40
C LYS A 95 13.53 -29.28 8.71
N SER A 96 12.37 -29.85 8.37
CA SER A 96 12.31 -31.11 7.61
C SER A 96 12.85 -30.96 6.19
N ASN A 97 12.69 -29.76 5.61
CA ASN A 97 13.12 -29.45 4.24
C ASN A 97 14.55 -28.89 4.21
N TYR A 98 15.00 -28.25 5.29
CA TYR A 98 16.31 -27.62 5.41
C TYR A 98 17.04 -28.12 6.67
N PRO A 99 17.73 -29.27 6.58
CA PRO A 99 18.50 -29.81 7.70
C PRO A 99 19.59 -28.82 8.13
N GLY A 100 19.67 -28.56 9.44
CA GLY A 100 20.66 -27.63 9.98
C GLY A 100 20.29 -26.14 9.87
N ILE A 101 19.03 -25.82 9.58
CA ILE A 101 18.55 -24.43 9.59
C ILE A 101 18.83 -23.75 10.94
N THR A 102 19.37 -22.53 10.87
CA THR A 102 19.64 -21.69 12.04
C THR A 102 18.70 -20.49 12.03
N LEU A 103 17.96 -20.25 13.11
CA LEU A 103 17.15 -19.05 13.24
C LEU A 103 18.03 -17.86 13.63
N VAL A 104 17.85 -16.74 12.95
CA VAL A 104 18.43 -15.45 13.29
C VAL A 104 17.37 -14.60 13.96
N THR A 105 17.52 -14.37 15.27
CA THR A 105 16.57 -13.56 16.05
C THR A 105 17.28 -12.89 17.23
N ASP A 106 16.84 -11.69 17.57
CA ASP A 106 17.23 -11.00 18.82
C ASP A 106 16.14 -11.14 19.90
N ASP A 107 15.02 -11.81 19.60
CA ASP A 107 13.93 -11.98 20.54
C ASP A 107 14.27 -13.07 21.57
N SER A 108 14.26 -12.70 22.86
CA SER A 108 14.60 -13.62 23.94
C SER A 108 13.63 -14.80 24.01
N ILE A 109 12.35 -14.59 23.67
CA ILE A 109 11.33 -15.63 23.69
C ILE A 109 11.75 -16.79 22.78
N PHE A 110 12.21 -16.49 21.56
CA PHE A 110 12.64 -17.52 20.62
C PHE A 110 13.97 -18.16 21.02
N ASN A 111 14.89 -17.39 21.59
CA ASN A 111 16.17 -17.91 22.11
C ASN A 111 15.97 -18.92 23.25
N ASP A 112 14.96 -18.72 24.09
CA ASP A 112 14.69 -19.61 25.22
C ASP A 112 13.89 -20.87 24.81
N HIS A 113 12.96 -20.74 23.86
CA HIS A 113 12.03 -21.83 23.54
C HIS A 113 12.47 -22.75 22.37
N LEU A 114 13.18 -22.23 21.37
CA LEU A 114 13.51 -23.01 20.17
C LEU A 114 14.62 -24.05 20.33
N PRO A 115 15.57 -23.93 21.27
CA PRO A 115 16.51 -25.01 21.57
C PRO A 115 15.82 -26.34 21.93
N LEU A 116 14.61 -26.28 22.52
CA LEU A 116 13.80 -27.47 22.84
C LEU A 116 13.40 -28.28 21.60
N TYR A 117 13.33 -27.63 20.43
CA TYR A 117 13.03 -28.25 19.14
C TYR A 117 14.31 -28.59 18.35
N ASN A 118 15.48 -28.52 19.00
CA ASN A 118 16.80 -28.70 18.38
C ASN A 118 16.99 -27.75 17.18
N ILE A 119 16.48 -26.52 17.29
CA ILE A 119 16.71 -25.45 16.31
C ILE A 119 17.78 -24.53 16.91
N LYS A 120 18.89 -24.36 16.19
CA LYS A 120 19.95 -23.46 16.61
C LYS A 120 19.49 -22.01 16.39
N THR A 121 19.72 -21.14 17.37
CA THR A 121 19.50 -19.71 17.23
C THR A 121 20.83 -18.96 17.23
N ILE A 122 20.88 -17.82 16.54
CA ILE A 122 21.98 -16.85 16.61
C ILE A 122 21.41 -15.42 16.64
N GLY A 123 22.06 -14.52 17.36
CA GLY A 123 21.69 -13.10 17.40
C GLY A 123 22.07 -12.37 16.11
N SER A 124 21.43 -11.23 15.85
CA SER A 124 21.66 -10.42 14.64
C SER A 124 23.10 -9.92 14.51
N LYS A 125 23.75 -9.56 15.63
CA LYS A 125 25.16 -9.12 15.65
C LYS A 125 26.12 -10.25 15.26
N GLU A 126 25.91 -11.44 15.80
CA GLU A 126 26.73 -12.62 15.47
C GLU A 126 26.48 -13.06 14.03
N PHE A 127 25.21 -13.03 13.59
CA PHE A 127 24.84 -13.30 12.21
C PHE A 127 25.50 -12.31 11.26
N SER A 128 25.40 -11.00 11.51
CA SER A 128 26.01 -9.97 10.69
C SER A 128 27.52 -10.20 10.57
N LYS A 129 28.20 -10.46 11.69
CA LYS A 129 29.63 -10.79 11.67
C LYS A 129 29.93 -12.04 10.82
N LYS A 130 29.24 -13.16 11.04
CA LYS A 130 29.42 -14.39 10.23
C LYS A 130 29.08 -14.19 8.76
N PHE A 131 28.06 -13.39 8.47
CA PHE A 131 27.60 -13.12 7.12
C PHE A 131 28.61 -12.25 6.38
N LEU A 132 29.16 -11.22 7.05
CA LEU A 132 30.21 -10.32 6.55
C LEU A 132 31.60 -10.98 6.46
N ASP A 133 31.94 -11.87 7.39
CA ASP A 133 33.24 -12.56 7.36
C ASP A 133 33.33 -13.57 6.19
N ASN A 134 32.18 -14.05 5.69
CA ASN A 134 32.09 -14.85 4.47
C ASN A 134 32.18 -14.02 3.16
N GLU A 135 32.47 -12.71 3.23
CA GLU A 135 32.44 -11.77 2.09
C GLU A 135 33.73 -11.65 1.28
N ILE A 136 34.75 -12.45 1.57
CA ILE A 136 36.02 -12.35 0.85
C ILE A 136 35.90 -13.09 -0.48
N GLU A 137 35.27 -12.45 -1.47
CA GLU A 137 35.50 -12.55 -2.95
C GLU A 137 34.28 -12.11 -3.81
N GLY A 138 33.53 -11.08 -3.39
CA GLY A 138 32.49 -10.45 -4.22
C GLY A 138 32.88 -9.02 -4.66
N PRO A 139 32.74 -8.64 -5.96
CA PRO A 139 33.08 -7.30 -6.41
C PRO A 139 32.14 -6.24 -5.79
N ARG A 140 32.74 -5.30 -5.03
CA ARG A 140 32.13 -4.09 -4.45
C ARG A 140 31.64 -3.08 -5.52
N ASN A 141 30.63 -3.43 -6.32
CA ASN A 141 30.14 -2.55 -7.38
C ASN A 141 28.77 -1.89 -7.13
N ASN A 142 28.15 -2.06 -5.96
CA ASN A 142 26.75 -1.65 -5.77
C ASN A 142 26.54 -0.25 -5.14
N GLU A 143 27.58 0.57 -4.99
CA GLU A 143 27.42 1.95 -4.48
C GLU A 143 26.84 2.93 -5.53
N LYS A 144 26.67 2.51 -6.79
CA LYS A 144 26.10 3.34 -7.86
C LYS A 144 24.57 3.26 -8.00
N GLU A 145 23.89 2.31 -7.35
CA GLU A 145 22.44 2.12 -7.53
C GLU A 145 21.57 3.08 -6.69
N SER A 146 22.16 3.74 -5.68
CA SER A 146 21.45 4.73 -4.85
C SER A 146 21.34 6.12 -5.50
N ILE A 147 22.11 6.39 -6.56
CA ILE A 147 22.11 7.69 -7.26
C ILE A 147 20.99 7.77 -8.32
N ASP A 148 20.51 6.64 -8.84
CA ASP A 148 19.49 6.62 -9.91
C ASP A 148 18.05 6.81 -9.41
N LEU A 149 17.79 6.57 -8.12
CA LEU A 149 16.47 6.79 -7.50
C LEU A 149 16.13 8.30 -7.37
N SER A 150 17.14 9.16 -7.27
CA SER A 150 16.95 10.62 -7.19
C SER A 150 16.61 11.26 -8.54
N ARG A 151 17.02 10.65 -9.67
CA ARG A 151 16.75 11.16 -11.02
C ARG A 151 15.31 10.89 -11.48
N LYS A 152 14.66 9.86 -10.93
CA LYS A 152 13.26 9.49 -11.25
C LYS A 152 12.22 10.46 -10.66
N LYS A 153 12.61 11.36 -9.76
CA LYS A 153 11.71 12.32 -9.10
C LYS A 153 11.40 13.57 -9.94
N SER A 154 12.22 13.89 -10.96
CA SER A 154 12.03 15.08 -11.82
C SER A 154 11.02 14.88 -12.96
N ILE A 155 10.78 13.65 -13.40
CA ILE A 155 9.83 13.34 -14.49
C ILE A 155 8.37 13.40 -14.01
N GLY A 156 8.12 13.19 -12.72
CA GLY A 156 6.77 13.18 -12.15
C GLY A 156 6.01 14.51 -12.26
N SER A 157 6.72 15.65 -12.19
CA SER A 157 6.07 16.98 -12.14
C SER A 157 5.53 17.46 -13.50
N LYS A 158 6.11 17.02 -14.62
CA LYS A 158 5.60 17.34 -15.96
C LYS A 158 4.36 16.52 -16.30
N LEU A 159 4.29 15.27 -15.84
CA LEU A 159 3.12 14.41 -16.02
C LEU A 159 1.90 14.90 -15.24
N THR A 160 2.09 15.42 -14.02
CA THR A 160 0.99 15.96 -13.23
C THR A 160 0.39 17.22 -13.86
N PHE A 161 1.22 18.09 -14.45
CA PHE A 161 0.74 19.27 -15.18
C PHE A 161 -0.08 18.90 -16.42
N LEU A 162 0.42 17.98 -17.25
CA LEU A 162 -0.28 17.51 -18.45
C LEU A 162 -1.61 16.83 -18.09
N TYR A 163 -1.65 16.05 -17.01
CA TYR A 163 -2.89 15.45 -16.50
C TYR A 163 -3.91 16.52 -16.08
N GLY A 164 -3.47 17.56 -15.37
CA GLY A 164 -4.34 18.68 -15.00
C GLY A 164 -4.95 19.41 -16.20
N LEU A 165 -4.15 19.66 -17.24
CA LEU A 165 -4.62 20.28 -18.49
C LEU A 165 -5.68 19.41 -19.19
N LEU A 166 -5.43 18.10 -19.31
CA LEU A 166 -6.37 17.17 -19.95
C LEU A 166 -7.69 17.06 -19.18
N VAL A 167 -7.63 17.03 -17.85
CA VAL A 167 -8.84 17.05 -17.00
C VAL A 167 -9.62 18.35 -17.20
N GLY A 168 -8.93 19.50 -17.28
CA GLY A 168 -9.58 20.80 -17.52
C GLY A 168 -10.30 20.87 -18.87
N ILE A 169 -9.66 20.41 -19.95
CA ILE A 169 -10.26 20.34 -21.29
C ILE A 169 -11.47 19.41 -21.29
N PHE A 170 -11.35 18.24 -20.66
CA PHE A 170 -12.44 17.28 -20.54
C PHE A 170 -13.64 17.87 -19.79
N PHE A 171 -13.40 18.62 -18.70
CA PHE A 171 -14.46 19.30 -17.95
C PHE A 171 -15.12 20.43 -18.73
N GLY A 172 -14.35 21.25 -19.46
CA GLY A 172 -14.91 22.30 -20.31
C GLY A 172 -15.79 21.74 -21.42
N PHE A 173 -15.33 20.67 -22.08
CA PHE A 173 -16.06 20.01 -23.15
C PHE A 173 -17.33 19.29 -22.66
N SER A 174 -17.27 18.66 -21.47
CA SER A 174 -18.45 18.00 -20.89
C SER A 174 -19.55 19.00 -20.53
N MET A 175 -19.20 20.19 -20.02
CA MET A 175 -20.16 21.27 -19.73
C MET A 175 -20.82 21.80 -21.00
N PHE A 176 -20.07 21.93 -22.09
CA PHE A 176 -20.62 22.31 -23.40
C PHE A 176 -21.61 21.27 -23.93
N ILE A 177 -21.23 19.98 -23.90
CA ILE A 177 -22.12 18.88 -24.29
C ILE A 177 -23.38 18.85 -23.42
N TYR A 178 -23.23 19.00 -22.11
CA TYR A 178 -24.34 19.03 -21.17
C TYR A 178 -25.35 20.13 -21.52
N HIS A 179 -24.86 21.35 -21.77
CA HIS A 179 -25.71 22.48 -22.16
C HIS A 179 -26.43 22.21 -23.49
N TRP A 180 -25.70 21.69 -24.50
CA TRP A 180 -26.30 21.34 -25.79
C TRP A 180 -27.37 20.25 -25.66
N ILE A 181 -27.11 19.21 -24.85
CA ILE A 181 -28.06 18.11 -24.60
C ILE A 181 -29.34 18.62 -23.96
N ILE A 182 -29.24 19.47 -22.92
CA ILE A 182 -30.43 19.96 -22.21
C ILE A 182 -31.34 20.80 -23.10
N LEU A 183 -30.76 21.57 -24.02
CA LEU A 183 -31.54 22.43 -24.92
C LEU A 183 -32.17 21.65 -26.08
N ASN A 184 -31.56 20.55 -26.52
CA ASN A 184 -31.94 19.87 -27.77
C ASN A 184 -32.58 18.49 -27.58
N VAL A 185 -32.46 17.87 -26.40
CA VAL A 185 -32.94 16.51 -26.14
C VAL A 185 -34.25 16.52 -25.36
N ASN A 186 -35.17 15.63 -25.73
CA ASN A 186 -36.44 15.44 -25.04
C ASN A 186 -36.20 15.06 -23.55
N ARG A 187 -36.96 15.70 -22.64
CA ARG A 187 -36.87 15.48 -21.18
C ARG A 187 -37.03 14.02 -20.77
N ILE A 188 -37.89 13.25 -21.43
CA ILE A 188 -38.08 11.82 -21.13
C ILE A 188 -36.81 11.03 -21.43
N VAL A 189 -36.15 11.31 -22.55
CA VAL A 189 -34.87 10.69 -22.91
C VAL A 189 -33.80 11.04 -21.88
N LEU A 190 -33.77 12.28 -21.39
CA LEU A 190 -32.84 12.70 -20.34
C LEU A 190 -33.03 11.91 -19.04
N ILE A 191 -34.28 11.70 -18.62
CA ILE A 191 -34.58 10.90 -17.42
C ILE A 191 -34.10 9.46 -17.59
N LEU A 192 -34.36 8.83 -18.75
CA LEU A 192 -33.91 7.46 -19.02
C LEU A 192 -32.38 7.36 -19.02
N CYS A 193 -31.69 8.32 -19.63
CA CYS A 193 -30.24 8.41 -19.59
C CYS A 193 -29.71 8.60 -18.16
N ALA A 194 -30.37 9.42 -17.34
CA ALA A 194 -29.98 9.63 -15.94
C ALA A 194 -30.14 8.36 -15.10
N LEU A 195 -31.21 7.57 -15.33
CA LEU A 195 -31.39 6.27 -14.67
C LEU A 195 -30.30 5.27 -15.07
N LEU A 196 -29.98 5.20 -16.37
CA LEU A 196 -28.90 4.36 -16.86
C LEU A 196 -27.54 4.77 -16.28
N LEU A 197 -27.24 6.08 -16.26
CA LEU A 197 -26.02 6.60 -15.68
C LEU A 197 -25.93 6.31 -14.18
N SER A 198 -27.05 6.37 -13.46
CA SER A 198 -27.13 6.01 -12.05
C SER A 198 -26.74 4.55 -11.81
N TYR A 199 -27.19 3.63 -12.68
CA TYR A 199 -26.78 2.22 -12.64
C TYR A 199 -25.28 2.04 -12.93
N LEU A 200 -24.75 2.72 -13.95
CA LEU A 200 -23.32 2.67 -14.27
C LEU A 200 -22.45 3.20 -13.12
N MET A 201 -22.87 4.30 -12.49
CA MET A 201 -22.25 4.86 -11.30
C MET A 201 -22.25 3.87 -10.13
N PHE A 202 -23.34 3.12 -9.95
CA PHE A 202 -23.42 2.06 -8.94
C PHE A 202 -22.38 0.95 -9.19
N VAL A 203 -22.24 0.48 -10.44
CA VAL A 203 -21.20 -0.52 -10.79
C VAL A 203 -19.78 0.04 -10.59
N LEU A 204 -19.57 1.33 -10.90
CA LEU A 204 -18.27 1.98 -10.74
C LEU A 204 -17.88 2.16 -9.26
N ARG A 205 -18.86 2.40 -8.39
CA ARG A 205 -18.68 2.47 -6.94
C ARG A 205 -18.04 1.19 -6.38
N ASP A 206 -18.52 0.03 -6.81
CA ASP A 206 -18.03 -1.26 -6.31
C ASP A 206 -16.62 -1.58 -6.81
N ARG A 207 -16.32 -1.25 -8.06
CA ARG A 207 -15.02 -1.61 -8.68
C ARG A 207 -13.90 -0.61 -8.38
N LYS A 208 -14.20 0.68 -8.30
CA LYS A 208 -13.22 1.77 -8.24
C LYS A 208 -13.66 2.86 -7.27
N ARG A 209 -13.86 2.48 -6.01
CA ARG A 209 -14.35 3.36 -4.93
C ARG A 209 -13.60 4.70 -4.79
N ARG A 210 -12.29 4.74 -5.06
CA ARG A 210 -11.48 5.99 -5.11
C ARG A 210 -11.97 6.95 -6.19
N ALA A 211 -12.04 6.48 -7.42
CA ALA A 211 -12.43 7.29 -8.56
C ALA A 211 -13.90 7.73 -8.42
N TYR A 212 -14.76 6.85 -7.90
CA TYR A 212 -16.14 7.17 -7.57
C TYR A 212 -16.25 8.31 -6.56
N GLY A 213 -15.51 8.23 -5.44
CA GLY A 213 -15.54 9.28 -4.42
C GLY A 213 -15.05 10.63 -4.94
N VAL A 214 -14.02 10.65 -5.79
CA VAL A 214 -13.57 11.88 -6.48
C VAL A 214 -14.66 12.42 -7.40
N ALA A 215 -15.33 11.57 -8.17
CA ALA A 215 -16.44 11.98 -9.03
C ALA A 215 -17.59 12.59 -8.22
N GLU A 216 -17.97 11.98 -7.09
CA GLU A 216 -18.97 12.54 -6.17
C GLU A 216 -18.55 13.94 -5.67
N VAL A 217 -17.32 14.13 -5.21
CA VAL A 217 -16.83 15.44 -4.76
C VAL A 217 -16.93 16.49 -5.87
N VAL A 218 -16.53 16.14 -7.10
CA VAL A 218 -16.60 17.10 -8.22
C VAL A 218 -18.05 17.41 -8.60
N VAL A 219 -18.91 16.40 -8.71
CA VAL A 219 -20.34 16.61 -9.01
C VAL A 219 -21.02 17.45 -7.93
N GLY A 220 -20.74 17.18 -6.66
CA GLY A 220 -21.28 17.96 -5.55
C GLY A 220 -20.79 19.41 -5.58
N PHE A 221 -19.51 19.64 -5.88
CA PHE A 221 -18.96 20.99 -6.04
C PHE A 221 -19.58 21.75 -7.21
N SER A 222 -19.72 21.10 -8.39
CA SER A 222 -20.41 21.68 -9.54
C SER A 222 -21.88 22.01 -9.25
N THR A 223 -22.58 21.14 -8.50
CA THR A 223 -23.96 21.37 -8.08
C THR A 223 -24.06 22.63 -7.20
N ILE A 224 -23.15 22.79 -6.24
CA ILE A 224 -23.09 24.00 -5.40
C ILE A 224 -22.81 25.25 -6.26
N LEU A 225 -21.82 25.22 -7.15
CA LEU A 225 -21.49 26.37 -8.00
C LEU A 225 -22.68 26.84 -8.85
N THR A 226 -23.36 25.89 -9.51
CA THR A 226 -24.55 26.21 -10.33
C THR A 226 -25.71 26.72 -9.48
N SER A 227 -25.85 26.22 -8.24
CA SER A 227 -26.87 26.73 -7.32
C SER A 227 -26.65 28.20 -6.96
N PHE A 228 -25.38 28.65 -6.81
CA PHE A 228 -25.07 30.04 -6.50
C PHE A 228 -25.17 30.98 -7.70
N GLN A 229 -24.92 30.51 -8.92
CA GLN A 229 -25.13 31.31 -10.14
C GLN A 229 -26.60 31.71 -10.32
N SER A 230 -27.54 30.94 -9.77
CA SER A 230 -28.97 31.27 -9.78
C SER A 230 -29.41 32.26 -8.69
N ILE A 231 -28.51 32.73 -7.82
CA ILE A 231 -28.78 33.62 -6.67
C ILE A 231 -28.41 35.08 -7.00
N SER A 232 -28.22 35.46 -8.27
CA SER A 232 -27.98 36.86 -8.63
C SER A 232 -29.10 37.82 -8.22
N ASP A 233 -30.28 37.29 -7.90
CA ASP A 233 -31.38 38.03 -7.27
C ASP A 233 -31.38 37.78 -5.75
N ILE A 234 -31.53 38.85 -4.96
CA ILE A 234 -31.45 38.91 -3.48
C ILE A 234 -32.36 37.88 -2.76
N ASN A 235 -33.31 37.26 -3.47
CA ASN A 235 -34.15 36.19 -2.96
C ASN A 235 -33.61 34.82 -3.40
N ALA A 236 -32.76 34.21 -2.57
CA ALA A 236 -32.36 32.83 -2.77
C ALA A 236 -33.60 31.93 -2.82
N SER A 237 -33.87 31.35 -3.99
CA SER A 237 -35.01 30.45 -4.14
C SER A 237 -34.82 29.21 -3.26
N THR A 238 -35.89 28.66 -2.71
CA THR A 238 -35.85 27.40 -1.95
C THR A 238 -35.18 26.28 -2.76
N SER A 239 -35.35 26.29 -4.09
CA SER A 239 -34.70 25.35 -5.01
C SER A 239 -33.18 25.50 -5.04
N SER A 240 -32.66 26.73 -5.01
CA SER A 240 -31.21 26.99 -4.98
C SER A 240 -30.60 26.52 -3.66
N VAL A 241 -31.27 26.77 -2.54
CA VAL A 241 -30.84 26.30 -1.20
C VAL A 241 -30.84 24.77 -1.14
N LEU A 242 -31.90 24.11 -1.60
CA LEU A 242 -31.98 22.64 -1.64
C LEU A 242 -30.90 22.04 -2.55
N SER A 243 -30.61 22.67 -3.69
CA SER A 243 -29.57 22.23 -4.61
C SER A 243 -28.18 22.35 -3.98
N ALA A 244 -27.89 23.44 -3.28
CA ALA A 244 -26.65 23.61 -2.53
C ALA A 244 -26.49 22.53 -1.46
N LEU A 245 -27.54 22.25 -0.67
CA LEU A 245 -27.54 21.21 0.35
C LEU A 245 -27.34 19.81 -0.25
N ALA A 246 -27.98 19.51 -1.38
CA ALA A 246 -27.78 18.26 -2.10
C ALA A 246 -26.32 18.12 -2.55
N GLY A 247 -25.72 19.18 -3.08
CA GLY A 247 -24.31 19.20 -3.46
C GLY A 247 -23.37 18.95 -2.27
N ILE A 248 -23.63 19.57 -1.12
CA ILE A 248 -22.86 19.35 0.13
C ILE A 248 -22.94 17.88 0.55
N TYR A 249 -24.15 17.30 0.55
CA TYR A 249 -24.35 15.89 0.92
C TYR A 249 -23.56 14.94 0.00
N VAL A 250 -23.55 15.20 -1.31
CA VAL A 250 -22.77 14.42 -2.28
C VAL A 250 -21.27 14.55 -2.02
N ILE A 251 -20.76 15.74 -1.69
CA ILE A 251 -19.35 15.94 -1.32
C ILE A 251 -18.99 15.08 -0.10
N ILE A 252 -19.81 15.11 0.96
CA ILE A 252 -19.56 14.33 2.18
C ILE A 252 -19.45 12.84 1.85
N ARG A 253 -20.38 12.30 1.07
CA ARG A 253 -20.32 10.89 0.61
C ARG A 253 -19.08 10.59 -0.21
N GLY A 254 -18.69 11.51 -1.10
CA GLY A 254 -17.47 11.39 -1.88
C GLY A 254 -16.23 11.31 -1.00
N LEU A 255 -16.15 12.16 0.02
CA LEU A 255 -15.08 12.15 1.01
C LEU A 255 -15.06 10.85 1.83
N ASP A 256 -16.21 10.28 2.21
CA ASP A 256 -16.27 8.98 2.90
C ASP A 256 -15.74 7.84 2.03
N ASN A 257 -16.06 7.85 0.73
CA ASN A 257 -15.55 6.87 -0.22
C ASN A 257 -14.04 7.01 -0.45
N ILE A 258 -13.52 8.25 -0.47
CA ILE A 258 -12.08 8.49 -0.51
C ILE A 258 -11.42 8.01 0.78
N ASP A 259 -11.94 8.38 1.96
CA ASP A 259 -11.39 7.99 3.28
C ASP A 259 -11.28 6.47 3.42
N GLY A 260 -12.36 5.74 3.09
CA GLY A 260 -12.39 4.28 3.16
C GLY A 260 -11.32 3.60 2.30
N THR A 261 -10.88 4.26 1.24
CA THR A 261 -9.82 3.74 0.36
C THR A 261 -8.43 4.27 0.67
N MET A 262 -8.31 5.41 1.34
CA MET A 262 -7.02 6.02 1.70
C MET A 262 -6.32 5.25 2.82
N LYS A 263 -7.07 4.51 3.66
CA LYS A 263 -6.51 3.63 4.73
C LYS A 263 -5.39 2.71 4.25
N TYR A 264 -5.43 2.27 2.99
CA TYR A 264 -4.46 1.35 2.40
C TYR A 264 -3.51 2.02 1.38
N SER A 265 -3.47 3.36 1.32
CA SER A 265 -2.63 4.09 0.36
C SER A 265 -1.43 4.74 1.02
N SER A 266 -0.35 4.93 0.27
CA SER A 266 0.76 5.82 0.66
C SER A 266 0.34 7.26 0.97
N LEU A 267 -0.82 7.69 0.46
CA LEU A 267 -1.42 9.01 0.71
C LEU A 267 -2.13 9.11 2.06
N ASN A 268 -2.25 8.01 2.84
CA ASN A 268 -2.91 8.00 4.15
C ASN A 268 -2.31 9.06 5.10
N SER A 269 -0.99 9.24 5.09
CA SER A 269 -0.32 10.23 5.94
C SER A 269 -0.73 11.66 5.60
N PHE A 270 -0.84 11.99 4.31
CA PHE A 270 -1.31 13.31 3.87
C PHE A 270 -2.78 13.51 4.23
N TRP A 271 -3.60 12.48 3.99
CA TRP A 271 -5.03 12.51 4.30
C TRP A 271 -5.32 12.70 5.79
N ASN A 272 -4.60 11.98 6.67
CA ASN A 272 -4.74 12.13 8.13
C ASN A 272 -4.30 13.51 8.62
N CYS A 273 -3.31 14.13 7.97
CA CYS A 273 -2.90 15.50 8.25
C CYS A 273 -4.02 16.48 7.87
N PHE A 274 -4.58 16.35 6.66
CA PHE A 274 -5.62 17.24 6.16
C PHE A 274 -6.91 17.21 7.00
N PHE A 275 -7.33 16.02 7.45
CA PHE A 275 -8.52 15.86 8.31
C PHE A 275 -8.23 15.95 9.81
N PHE A 276 -7.02 16.38 10.19
CA PHE A 276 -6.58 16.50 11.59
C PHE A 276 -6.90 15.26 12.45
N ARG A 277 -6.88 14.06 11.87
CA ARG A 277 -7.02 12.82 12.64
C ARG A 277 -5.72 12.61 13.40
N LYS A 278 -5.68 13.06 14.66
CA LYS A 278 -4.60 12.67 15.59
C LYS A 278 -4.54 11.14 15.58
N LYS A 279 -3.38 10.57 15.25
CA LYS A 279 -3.10 9.16 15.52
C LYS A 279 -3.42 8.97 17.00
N LYS A 280 -4.44 8.16 17.32
CA LYS A 280 -4.55 7.64 18.68
C LYS A 280 -3.27 6.85 18.91
N VAL A 281 -2.36 7.42 19.69
CA VAL A 281 -1.30 6.64 20.32
C VAL A 281 -2.06 5.64 21.16
N GLN A 282 -2.09 4.38 20.74
CA GLN A 282 -2.57 3.30 21.57
C GLN A 282 -1.53 3.16 22.68
N GLU A 283 -1.84 3.72 23.85
CA GLU A 283 -1.17 3.39 25.12
C GLU A 283 -1.54 1.98 25.57
#